data_AF-A0A3Q1IYM5-F1
#
_entry.id   AF-A0A3Q1IYM5-F1
#
_cell.length_a   1.000
_cell.length_b   1.000
_cell.length_c   1.000
_cell.angle_alpha   90.00
_cell.angle_beta   90.00
_cell.angle_gamma   90.00
#
_symmetry.space_group_name_H-M   'P 1'
#
loop_
_entity.id
_entity.type
_entity.pdbx_description
1 polymer ?
#
loop_
_entity_poly.entity_id
_entity_poly.type
_entity_poly.pdbx_seq_one_letter_code
_entity_poly.pdbx_strand_id
1 'polypeptide(L)'
;MTGRDLNTFNTNYRAEDVEKLTLRMKNGLGSSKYKPTEYNRLQAIVDAKRLESNLIGQKVQKARCAAKATKENSILRQHRQVWSRECPRLQKAEEKAENDIQDFLAQIRPYNITDTAIFSLKEYELYLEQEREEFRKATVEPVNQLRDDLCFRLGEVQHYQHAAHPPDWENVIQQINFVKDQQDGITAKLNIDYLAVEEELMGLDLEKYLPSTSDNLVNIENIPEEVLESDSPYPELKDSLIQAYHTMSERYHCRMQSLQEQLQRTDRFCGWCPDDHQCFRFTLSQYTHDIPNNRALFMDMLQRLFPGKTKQELIEHERMWDWQRFTQAQLRVVNQQWQRDREELLDRALVTLQEAKYAHQKQLELHRDQQLQQDICSHLRDKLQHWRAQQEEVAKLEAAIAARQQEEEEARLKREQEKEASIRSQQKEKVRQFYLKQQKQREMLEQRDQERLANLRSIMEEQMRRDKERVQFRADLLQRRREEREARELEQQREEEEKQNRLEALRNQVRVVAEADPERVMADTDAWRSRQLNVKEFELQRPLYSINTYTDTQIVSDPRVRLEQAFREAGLHHSQYAKKVLSVIKPTKPPRRDTKSIVKF
;
A
#
# COMPACT_ATOMS: atom_id res chain seq x y z
N MET A 1 -19.33 -15.68 -72.93
CA MET A 1 -20.41 -16.05 -73.85
C MET A 1 -20.54 -17.56 -73.86
N THR A 2 -21.77 -18.03 -73.74
CA THR A 2 -22.21 -19.41 -73.51
C THR A 2 -21.99 -20.29 -74.74
N GLY A 3 -21.34 -21.44 -74.52
CA GLY A 3 -21.17 -22.51 -75.51
C GLY A 3 -22.46 -23.27 -75.75
N ARG A 4 -23.22 -22.85 -76.76
CA ARG A 4 -24.26 -23.64 -77.42
C ARG A 4 -24.15 -23.36 -78.91
N ASP A 5 -23.58 -24.32 -79.62
CA ASP A 5 -23.79 -24.64 -81.04
C ASP A 5 -22.61 -25.50 -81.54
N LEU A 6 -22.55 -26.75 -81.08
CA LEU A 6 -21.80 -27.80 -81.75
C LEU A 6 -22.83 -28.80 -82.26
N ASN A 7 -23.32 -28.57 -83.47
CA ASN A 7 -24.13 -29.55 -84.19
C ASN A 7 -23.25 -30.75 -84.55
N THR A 8 -23.59 -31.90 -83.99
CA THR A 8 -23.02 -33.22 -84.25
C THR A 8 -23.19 -33.58 -85.72
N PHE A 9 -22.09 -33.71 -86.48
CA PHE A 9 -22.13 -34.21 -87.85
C PHE A 9 -22.48 -35.71 -87.83
N ASN A 10 -23.70 -36.03 -88.23
CA ASN A 10 -24.20 -37.40 -88.33
C ASN A 10 -23.92 -37.91 -89.75
N THR A 11 -22.82 -38.66 -89.94
CA THR A 11 -22.49 -39.26 -91.24
C THR A 11 -22.94 -40.73 -91.28
N ASN A 12 -24.17 -40.97 -91.71
CA ASN A 12 -24.61 -42.30 -92.11
C ASN A 12 -23.93 -42.67 -93.43
N TYR A 13 -22.91 -43.52 -93.36
CA TYR A 13 -22.16 -43.99 -94.52
C TYR A 13 -22.77 -45.32 -95.04
N ARG A 14 -23.33 -45.33 -96.25
CA ARG A 14 -23.71 -46.56 -96.98
C ARG A 14 -22.78 -46.73 -98.19
N ALA A 15 -22.18 -47.90 -98.33
CA ALA A 15 -21.22 -48.21 -99.39
C ALA A 15 -21.82 -48.07 -100.82
N GLU A 16 -23.13 -48.28 -100.97
CA GLU A 16 -23.86 -48.10 -102.24
C GLU A 16 -23.84 -46.66 -102.78
N ASP A 17 -23.67 -45.66 -101.90
CA ASP A 17 -23.66 -44.25 -102.31
C ASP A 17 -22.33 -43.85 -102.95
N VAL A 18 -21.23 -44.54 -102.61
CA VAL A 18 -19.90 -44.31 -103.21
C VAL A 18 -19.81 -44.93 -104.60
N GLU A 19 -20.40 -46.11 -104.80
CA GLU A 19 -20.49 -46.72 -106.14
C GLU A 19 -21.35 -45.87 -107.10
N LYS A 20 -22.45 -45.30 -106.62
CA LYS A 20 -23.25 -44.35 -107.42
C LYS A 20 -22.52 -43.03 -107.67
N LEU A 21 -21.70 -42.53 -106.74
CA LEU A 21 -20.90 -41.31 -106.92
C LEU A 21 -19.76 -41.52 -107.94
N THR A 22 -19.09 -42.67 -107.86
CA THR A 22 -17.99 -43.06 -108.78
C THR A 22 -18.50 -43.34 -110.19
N LEU A 23 -19.67 -43.96 -110.36
CA LEU A 23 -20.34 -44.09 -111.66
C LEU A 23 -20.75 -42.73 -112.25
N ARG A 24 -21.20 -41.78 -111.43
CA ARG A 24 -21.53 -40.42 -111.89
C ARG A 24 -20.30 -39.62 -112.31
N MET A 25 -19.19 -39.74 -111.57
CA MET A 25 -17.92 -39.10 -111.94
C MET A 25 -17.31 -39.72 -113.21
N LYS A 26 -17.41 -41.05 -113.41
CA LYS A 26 -16.96 -41.71 -114.65
C LYS A 26 -17.76 -41.29 -115.89
N ASN A 27 -19.04 -40.98 -115.74
CA ASN A 27 -19.92 -40.61 -116.86
C ASN A 27 -20.02 -39.08 -117.10
N GLY A 28 -19.17 -38.26 -116.45
CA GLY A 28 -19.08 -36.82 -116.72
C GLY A 28 -20.30 -35.98 -116.31
N LEU A 29 -21.26 -36.53 -115.57
CA LEU A 29 -22.45 -35.82 -115.12
C LEU A 29 -22.19 -35.18 -113.75
N GLY A 30 -21.69 -33.95 -113.75
CA GLY A 30 -21.54 -33.13 -112.55
C GLY A 30 -22.88 -32.85 -111.85
N SER A 31 -22.88 -32.85 -110.51
CA SER A 31 -24.06 -32.55 -109.69
C SER A 31 -24.55 -31.11 -109.92
N SER A 32 -25.79 -30.93 -110.38
CA SER A 32 -26.44 -29.61 -110.57
C SER A 32 -26.86 -28.92 -109.28
N LYS A 33 -26.58 -29.52 -108.10
CA LYS A 33 -26.99 -28.98 -106.78
C LYS A 33 -26.04 -27.91 -106.22
N TYR A 34 -24.87 -27.71 -106.80
CA TYR A 34 -23.91 -26.71 -106.34
C TYR A 34 -23.71 -25.67 -107.44
N LYS A 35 -24.17 -24.43 -107.18
CA LYS A 35 -23.86 -23.28 -108.03
C LYS A 35 -22.33 -23.06 -107.99
N PRO A 36 -21.69 -22.66 -109.10
CA PRO A 36 -20.27 -22.33 -109.10
C PRO A 36 -19.98 -21.30 -108.00
N THR A 37 -19.08 -21.63 -107.09
CA THR A 37 -18.66 -20.70 -106.04
C THR A 37 -18.00 -19.50 -106.71
N GLU A 38 -18.64 -18.33 -106.66
CA GLU A 38 -18.07 -17.08 -107.16
C GLU A 38 -16.94 -16.62 -106.23
N TYR A 39 -15.75 -17.21 -106.40
CA TYR A 39 -14.56 -16.91 -105.60
C TYR A 39 -14.24 -15.41 -105.57
N ASN A 40 -14.49 -14.69 -106.66
CA ASN A 40 -14.31 -13.23 -106.73
C ASN A 40 -15.22 -12.48 -105.77
N ARG A 41 -16.46 -12.93 -105.59
CA ARG A 41 -17.42 -12.31 -104.67
C ARG A 41 -17.07 -12.60 -103.21
N LEU A 42 -16.62 -13.82 -102.91
CA LEU A 42 -16.11 -14.17 -101.57
C LEU A 42 -14.84 -13.38 -101.24
N GLN A 43 -13.91 -13.26 -102.20
CA GLN A 43 -12.69 -12.47 -102.03
C GLN A 43 -13.02 -10.99 -101.77
N ALA A 44 -13.96 -10.41 -102.51
CA ALA A 44 -14.44 -9.05 -102.27
C ALA A 44 -15.07 -8.86 -100.87
N ILE A 45 -15.84 -9.85 -100.38
CA ILE A 45 -16.39 -9.82 -99.01
C ILE A 45 -15.27 -9.91 -97.96
N VAL A 46 -14.28 -10.78 -98.16
CA VAL A 46 -13.14 -10.91 -97.25
C VAL A 46 -12.31 -9.64 -97.23
N ASP A 47 -12.04 -9.03 -98.38
CA ASP A 47 -11.27 -7.79 -98.47
C ASP A 47 -12.06 -6.59 -97.89
N ALA A 48 -13.37 -6.53 -98.10
CA ALA A 48 -14.24 -5.57 -97.41
C ALA A 48 -14.20 -5.74 -95.88
N LYS A 49 -14.25 -6.99 -95.38
CA LYS A 49 -14.14 -7.28 -93.94
C LYS A 49 -12.76 -6.96 -93.39
N ARG A 50 -11.68 -7.16 -94.16
CA ARG A 50 -10.31 -6.73 -93.80
C ARG A 50 -10.20 -5.21 -93.70
N LEU A 51 -10.78 -4.47 -94.65
CA LEU A 51 -10.84 -3.01 -94.61
C LEU A 51 -11.63 -2.51 -93.39
N GLU A 52 -12.80 -3.11 -93.10
CA GLU A 52 -13.58 -2.81 -91.89
C GLU A 52 -12.77 -3.08 -90.62
N SER A 53 -12.09 -4.22 -90.54
CA SER A 53 -11.22 -4.57 -89.40
C SER A 53 -10.07 -3.58 -89.23
N ASN A 54 -9.44 -3.13 -90.32
CA ASN A 54 -8.39 -2.13 -90.28
C ASN A 54 -8.90 -0.77 -89.80
N LEU A 55 -10.10 -0.36 -90.24
CA LEU A 55 -10.75 0.87 -89.76
C LEU A 55 -11.09 0.79 -88.27
N ILE A 56 -11.58 -0.36 -87.80
CA ILE A 56 -11.81 -0.62 -86.37
C ILE A 56 -10.48 -0.55 -85.60
N GLY A 57 -9.41 -1.18 -86.12
CA GLY A 57 -8.08 -1.13 -85.53
C GLY A 57 -7.53 0.30 -85.40
N GLN A 58 -7.69 1.12 -86.45
CA GLN A 58 -7.32 2.54 -86.42
C GLN A 58 -8.15 3.33 -85.39
N LYS A 59 -9.46 3.09 -85.30
CA LYS A 59 -10.32 3.72 -84.29
C LYS A 59 -9.91 3.35 -82.87
N VAL A 60 -9.62 2.06 -82.61
CA VAL A 60 -9.12 1.58 -81.31
C VAL A 60 -7.78 2.24 -80.96
N GLN A 61 -6.86 2.33 -81.91
CA GLN A 61 -5.58 2.99 -81.69
C GLN A 61 -5.75 4.49 -81.38
N LYS A 62 -6.61 5.20 -82.12
CA LYS A 62 -6.95 6.61 -81.84
C LYS A 62 -7.55 6.77 -80.45
N ALA A 63 -8.50 5.92 -80.06
CA ALA A 63 -9.10 5.95 -78.73
C ALA A 63 -8.08 5.68 -77.61
N ARG A 64 -7.15 4.73 -77.83
CA ARG A 64 -6.05 4.45 -76.91
C ARG A 64 -5.09 5.64 -76.77
N CYS A 65 -4.73 6.31 -77.86
CA CYS A 65 -3.90 7.51 -77.82
C CYS A 65 -4.61 8.66 -77.09
N ALA A 66 -5.90 8.87 -77.37
CA ALA A 66 -6.71 9.88 -76.68
C ALA A 66 -6.81 9.59 -75.18
N ALA A 67 -7.07 8.34 -74.78
CA ALA A 67 -7.11 7.92 -73.38
C ALA A 67 -5.77 8.17 -72.67
N LYS A 68 -4.64 7.83 -73.31
CA LYS A 68 -3.30 8.14 -72.79
C LYS A 68 -3.08 9.65 -72.61
N ALA A 69 -3.43 10.45 -73.61
CA ALA A 69 -3.30 11.91 -73.53
C ALA A 69 -4.18 12.51 -72.43
N THR A 70 -5.42 12.02 -72.26
CA THR A 70 -6.29 12.49 -71.17
C THR A 70 -5.75 12.13 -69.79
N LYS A 71 -5.17 10.93 -69.63
CA LYS A 71 -4.51 10.52 -68.38
C LYS A 71 -3.31 11.40 -68.08
N GLU A 72 -2.47 11.64 -69.09
CA GLU A 72 -1.30 12.52 -68.97
C GLU A 72 -1.68 13.95 -68.58
N ASN A 73 -2.67 14.52 -69.28
CA ASN A 73 -3.19 15.86 -68.98
C ASN A 73 -3.75 15.94 -67.55
N SER A 74 -4.41 14.87 -67.06
CA SER A 74 -4.90 14.82 -65.69
C SER A 74 -3.75 14.83 -64.67
N ILE A 75 -2.68 14.06 -64.90
CA ILE A 75 -1.51 14.01 -64.02
C ILE A 75 -0.78 15.36 -64.02
N LEU A 76 -0.55 15.95 -65.19
CA LEU A 76 0.07 17.26 -65.32
C LEU A 76 -0.74 18.35 -64.62
N ARG A 77 -2.08 18.27 -64.67
CA ARG A 77 -2.96 19.20 -63.93
C ARG A 77 -2.78 19.05 -62.43
N GLN A 78 -2.63 17.82 -61.93
CA GLN A 78 -2.36 17.56 -60.50
C GLN A 78 -1.00 18.13 -60.09
N HIS A 79 0.06 17.92 -60.88
CA HIS A 79 1.39 18.51 -60.61
C HIS A 79 1.35 20.04 -60.57
N ARG A 80 0.68 20.68 -61.54
CA ARG A 80 0.50 22.14 -61.53
C ARG A 80 -0.22 22.61 -60.28
N GLN A 81 -1.20 21.85 -59.80
CA GLN A 81 -1.91 22.17 -58.56
C GLN A 81 -0.98 22.08 -57.34
N VAL A 82 -0.14 21.04 -57.26
CA VAL A 82 0.88 20.92 -56.20
C VAL A 82 1.81 22.13 -56.22
N TRP A 83 2.41 22.44 -57.36
CA TRP A 83 3.33 23.58 -57.47
C TRP A 83 2.67 24.93 -57.19
N SER A 84 1.42 25.14 -57.64
CA SER A 84 0.68 26.36 -57.33
C SER A 84 0.43 26.57 -55.83
N ARG A 85 0.38 25.48 -55.05
CA ARG A 85 0.24 25.51 -53.59
C ARG A 85 1.58 25.67 -52.88
N GLU A 86 2.62 25.04 -53.42
CA GLU A 86 3.97 25.10 -52.86
C GLU A 86 4.66 26.44 -53.10
N CYS A 87 4.44 27.10 -54.26
CA CYS A 87 5.06 28.40 -54.57
C CYS A 87 4.87 29.45 -53.47
N PRO A 88 3.64 29.73 -52.98
CA PRO A 88 3.46 30.67 -51.86
C PRO A 88 4.13 30.23 -50.55
N ARG A 89 4.23 28.92 -50.30
CA ARG A 89 4.91 28.39 -49.11
C ARG A 89 6.42 28.60 -49.20
N LEU A 90 6.99 28.35 -50.38
CA LEU A 90 8.41 28.57 -50.64
C LEU A 90 8.77 30.05 -50.61
N GLN A 91 7.95 30.93 -51.20
CA GLN A 91 8.14 32.38 -51.12
C GLN A 91 8.15 32.88 -49.66
N LYS A 92 7.23 32.39 -48.82
CA LYS A 92 7.24 32.72 -47.38
C LYS A 92 8.46 32.17 -46.65
N ALA A 93 8.95 31.00 -47.05
CA ALA A 93 10.14 30.39 -46.45
C ALA A 93 11.41 31.15 -46.86
N GLU A 94 11.47 31.62 -48.10
CA GLU A 94 12.51 32.50 -48.63
C GLU A 94 12.51 33.85 -47.90
N GLU A 95 11.38 34.55 -47.87
CA GLU A 95 11.22 35.82 -47.13
C GLU A 95 11.60 35.66 -45.65
N LYS A 96 11.22 34.54 -45.03
CA LYS A 96 11.62 34.25 -43.65
C LYS A 96 13.14 34.07 -43.52
N ALA A 97 13.75 33.27 -44.40
CA ALA A 97 15.19 33.02 -44.34
C ALA A 97 16.00 34.31 -44.59
N GLU A 98 15.55 35.16 -45.52
CA GLU A 98 16.14 36.47 -45.76
C GLU A 98 16.04 37.37 -44.53
N ASN A 99 14.87 37.45 -43.90
CA ASN A 99 14.69 38.20 -42.65
C ASN A 99 15.57 37.63 -41.51
N ASP A 100 15.64 36.30 -41.36
CA ASP A 100 16.48 35.65 -40.34
C ASP A 100 17.98 35.98 -40.56
N ILE A 101 18.45 36.06 -41.82
CA ILE A 101 19.82 36.48 -42.18
C ILE A 101 20.02 37.96 -41.87
N GLN A 102 19.09 38.84 -42.26
CA GLN A 102 19.17 40.27 -41.99
C GLN A 102 19.17 40.57 -40.49
N ASP A 103 18.32 39.87 -39.72
CA ASP A 103 18.27 39.95 -38.27
C ASP A 103 19.58 39.49 -37.64
N PHE A 104 20.16 38.39 -38.14
CA PHE A 104 21.47 37.92 -37.70
C PHE A 104 22.56 38.97 -37.97
N LEU A 105 22.63 39.51 -39.19
CA LEU A 105 23.60 40.56 -39.56
C LEU A 105 23.42 41.85 -38.72
N ALA A 106 22.18 42.21 -38.37
CA ALA A 106 21.89 43.36 -37.52
C ALA A 106 22.26 43.13 -36.04
N GLN A 107 22.18 41.88 -35.56
CA GLN A 107 22.46 41.51 -34.17
C GLN A 107 23.93 41.20 -33.91
N ILE A 108 24.69 40.75 -34.91
CA ILE A 108 26.12 40.50 -34.77
C ILE A 108 26.82 41.80 -34.33
N ARG A 109 27.51 41.72 -33.20
CA ARG A 109 28.42 42.77 -32.74
C ARG A 109 29.84 42.23 -32.69
N PRO A 110 30.84 43.02 -33.11
CA PRO A 110 32.24 42.62 -33.00
C PRO A 110 32.62 42.43 -31.53
N TYR A 111 33.21 41.28 -31.22
CA TYR A 111 33.68 40.97 -29.86
C TYR A 111 34.98 41.71 -29.53
N ASN A 112 35.74 42.16 -30.54
CA ASN A 112 36.98 42.93 -30.39
C ASN A 112 37.18 43.94 -31.53
N ILE A 113 38.01 44.97 -31.31
CA ILE A 113 38.34 46.03 -32.29
C ILE A 113 39.06 45.48 -33.53
N THR A 114 39.67 44.29 -33.42
CA THR A 114 40.35 43.59 -34.52
C THR A 114 39.41 42.78 -35.41
N ASP A 115 38.13 42.65 -35.04
CA ASP A 115 37.14 41.82 -35.72
C ASP A 115 36.57 42.54 -36.95
N THR A 116 37.47 42.78 -37.91
CA THR A 116 37.21 43.51 -39.16
C THR A 116 36.29 42.75 -40.13
N ALA A 117 36.21 41.42 -39.98
CA ALA A 117 35.36 40.56 -40.81
C ALA A 117 33.86 40.89 -40.67
N ILE A 118 33.41 41.28 -39.47
CA ILE A 118 31.99 41.62 -39.24
C ILE A 118 31.62 42.91 -40.00
N PHE A 119 32.55 43.84 -40.13
CA PHE A 119 32.32 45.08 -40.88
C PHE A 119 32.33 44.85 -42.40
N SER A 120 33.09 43.87 -42.91
CA SER A 120 33.08 43.53 -44.33
C SER A 120 31.88 42.69 -44.76
N LEU A 121 31.18 41.97 -43.86
CA LEU A 121 29.99 41.17 -44.21
C LEU A 121 28.89 41.98 -44.91
N LYS A 122 28.68 43.23 -44.48
CA LYS A 122 27.69 44.13 -45.10
C LYS A 122 28.12 44.62 -46.48
N GLU A 123 29.43 44.78 -46.69
CA GLU A 123 29.99 45.11 -48.01
C GLU A 123 29.89 43.89 -48.95
N TYR A 124 30.11 42.68 -48.43
CA TYR A 124 29.90 41.43 -49.17
C TYR A 124 28.44 41.20 -49.56
N GLU A 125 27.47 41.55 -48.70
CA GLU A 125 26.04 41.48 -49.02
C GLU A 125 25.71 42.35 -50.25
N LEU A 126 26.14 43.62 -50.24
CA LEU A 126 25.95 44.53 -51.37
C LEU A 126 26.64 44.04 -52.65
N TYR A 127 27.82 43.45 -52.51
CA TYR A 127 28.55 42.85 -53.64
C TYR A 127 27.77 41.66 -54.24
N LEU A 128 27.26 40.76 -53.40
CA LEU A 128 26.45 39.61 -53.84
C LEU A 128 25.13 40.04 -54.48
N GLU A 129 24.48 41.09 -53.99
CA GLU A 129 23.29 41.66 -54.64
C GLU A 129 23.60 42.18 -56.05
N GLN A 130 24.73 42.86 -56.22
CA GLN A 130 25.17 43.33 -57.54
C GLN A 130 25.47 42.17 -58.49
N GLU A 131 26.23 41.17 -58.05
CA GLU A 131 26.52 39.97 -58.86
C GLU A 131 25.24 39.21 -59.25
N ARG A 132 24.27 39.07 -58.33
CA ARG A 132 22.98 38.45 -58.61
C ARG A 132 22.20 39.22 -59.68
N GLU A 133 22.20 40.54 -59.60
CA GLU A 133 21.51 41.39 -60.57
C GLU A 133 22.19 41.38 -61.94
N GLU A 134 23.52 41.36 -61.99
CA GLU A 134 24.29 41.15 -63.22
C GLU A 134 24.01 39.79 -63.83
N PHE A 135 23.99 38.72 -63.02
CA PHE A 135 23.63 37.38 -63.47
C PHE A 135 22.20 37.34 -64.02
N ARG A 136 21.24 37.96 -63.33
CA ARG A 136 19.85 38.08 -63.79
C ARG A 136 19.78 38.79 -65.14
N LYS A 137 20.47 39.91 -65.30
CA LYS A 137 20.54 40.63 -66.58
C LYS A 137 21.16 39.78 -67.68
N ALA A 138 22.26 39.08 -67.39
CA ALA A 138 22.97 38.26 -68.37
C ALA A 138 22.20 37.01 -68.81
N THR A 139 21.29 36.49 -67.98
CA THR A 139 20.54 35.24 -68.26
C THR A 139 19.08 35.48 -68.65
N VAL A 140 18.35 36.30 -67.89
CA VAL A 140 16.90 36.46 -68.02
C VAL A 140 16.54 37.46 -69.13
N GLU A 141 17.28 38.55 -69.27
CA GLU A 141 16.97 39.56 -70.30
C GLU A 141 17.14 39.04 -71.72
N PRO A 142 18.25 38.33 -72.10
CA PRO A 142 18.38 37.76 -73.43
C PRO A 142 17.29 36.75 -73.77
N VAL A 143 16.85 35.94 -72.80
CA VAL A 143 15.77 34.97 -73.00
C VAL A 143 14.42 35.66 -73.17
N ASN A 144 14.14 36.70 -72.39
CA ASN A 144 12.92 37.49 -72.53
C ASN A 144 12.90 38.26 -73.86
N GLN A 145 14.01 38.87 -74.24
CA GLN A 145 14.16 39.55 -75.54
C GLN A 145 13.97 38.56 -76.69
N LEU A 146 14.60 37.38 -76.63
CA LEU A 146 14.40 36.33 -77.63
C LEU A 146 12.93 35.88 -77.69
N ARG A 147 12.26 35.71 -76.54
CA ARG A 147 10.84 35.38 -76.49
C ARG A 147 10.00 36.46 -77.18
N ASP A 148 10.24 37.72 -76.84
CA ASP A 148 9.46 38.84 -77.35
C ASP A 148 9.68 39.01 -78.87
N ASP A 149 10.92 38.87 -79.34
CA ASP A 149 11.28 38.82 -80.76
C ASP A 149 10.55 37.68 -81.49
N LEU A 150 10.56 36.48 -80.92
CA LEU A 150 9.89 35.31 -81.50
C LEU A 150 8.37 35.50 -81.55
N CYS A 151 7.77 36.03 -80.48
CA CYS A 151 6.35 36.36 -80.42
C CYS A 151 5.97 37.42 -81.45
N PHE A 152 6.77 38.47 -81.61
CA PHE A 152 6.58 39.49 -82.63
C PHE A 152 6.61 38.88 -84.05
N ARG A 153 7.63 38.10 -84.37
CA ARG A 153 7.76 37.42 -85.67
C ARG A 153 6.62 36.43 -85.92
N LEU A 154 6.17 35.70 -84.90
CA LEU A 154 4.99 34.81 -84.99
C LEU A 154 3.70 35.57 -85.31
N GLY A 155 3.53 36.77 -84.73
CA GLY A 155 2.42 37.67 -85.05
C GLY A 155 2.49 38.17 -86.50
N GLU A 156 3.67 38.57 -86.96
CA GLU A 156 3.90 38.99 -88.35
C GLU A 156 3.61 37.87 -89.36
N VAL A 157 4.07 36.64 -89.11
CA VAL A 157 3.81 35.48 -89.99
C VAL A 157 2.31 35.18 -90.12
N GLN A 158 1.51 35.47 -89.09
CA GLN A 158 0.04 35.36 -89.16
C GLN A 158 -0.60 36.48 -90.00
N HIS A 159 0.05 37.64 -90.14
CA HIS A 159 -0.40 38.77 -90.95
C HIS A 159 0.09 38.73 -92.40
N TYR A 160 1.20 38.04 -92.69
CA TYR A 160 1.81 37.91 -94.03
C TYR A 160 1.37 36.68 -94.84
N GLN A 161 0.15 36.16 -94.67
CA GLN A 161 -0.34 35.03 -95.49
C GLN A 161 -0.32 35.29 -97.03
N HIS A 162 0.02 36.50 -97.50
CA HIS A 162 0.04 36.91 -98.91
C HIS A 162 1.36 37.53 -99.42
N ALA A 163 2.49 37.47 -98.70
CA ALA A 163 3.77 38.00 -99.21
C ALA A 163 4.76 36.88 -99.61
N ALA A 164 5.39 37.04 -100.78
CA ALA A 164 6.22 36.05 -101.46
C ALA A 164 7.68 35.92 -100.95
N HIS A 165 7.97 36.38 -99.73
CA HIS A 165 9.31 36.27 -99.14
C HIS A 165 9.38 35.08 -98.17
N PRO A 166 10.32 34.14 -98.35
CA PRO A 166 10.56 33.08 -97.37
C PRO A 166 10.96 33.72 -96.02
N PRO A 167 10.38 33.30 -94.89
CA PRO A 167 10.87 33.75 -93.60
C PRO A 167 12.30 33.26 -93.38
N ASP A 168 13.15 34.13 -92.86
CA ASP A 168 14.56 33.87 -92.59
C ASP A 168 14.74 33.02 -91.31
N TRP A 169 14.31 31.77 -91.39
CA TRP A 169 14.36 30.81 -90.29
C TRP A 169 15.80 30.45 -89.89
N GLU A 170 16.74 30.55 -90.82
CA GLU A 170 18.16 30.32 -90.58
C GLU A 170 18.70 31.31 -89.53
N ASN A 171 18.43 32.60 -89.71
CA ASN A 171 18.84 33.64 -88.76
C ASN A 171 18.12 33.51 -87.40
N VAL A 172 16.87 33.06 -87.38
CA VAL A 172 16.14 32.77 -86.12
C VAL A 172 16.83 31.62 -85.36
N ILE A 173 17.19 30.54 -86.05
CA ILE A 173 17.88 29.39 -85.44
C ILE A 173 19.25 29.80 -84.92
N GLN A 174 19.99 30.63 -85.67
CA GLN A 174 21.27 31.17 -85.20
C GLN A 174 21.12 32.04 -83.96
N GLN A 175 20.10 32.91 -83.89
CA GLN A 175 19.82 33.72 -82.70
C GLN A 175 19.45 32.85 -81.48
N ILE A 176 18.65 31.80 -81.68
CA ILE A 176 18.31 30.84 -80.63
C ILE A 176 19.56 30.11 -80.13
N ASN A 177 20.42 29.64 -81.03
CA ASN A 177 21.64 28.95 -80.66
C ASN A 177 22.63 29.88 -79.96
N PHE A 178 22.76 31.14 -80.39
CA PHE A 178 23.59 32.13 -79.71
C PHE A 178 23.15 32.35 -78.25
N VAL A 179 21.85 32.53 -78.00
CA VAL A 179 21.33 32.70 -76.63
C VAL A 179 21.51 31.41 -75.80
N LYS A 180 21.42 30.23 -76.42
CA LYS A 180 21.73 28.96 -75.75
C LYS A 180 23.21 28.86 -75.39
N ASP A 181 24.12 29.14 -76.33
CA ASP A 181 25.56 29.10 -76.08
C ASP A 181 25.97 30.11 -75.00
N GLN A 182 25.33 31.29 -74.98
CA GLN A 182 25.50 32.29 -73.92
C GLN A 182 25.04 31.74 -72.56
N GLN A 183 23.85 31.14 -72.49
CA GLN A 183 23.31 30.50 -71.28
C GLN A 183 24.21 29.36 -70.79
N ASP A 184 24.66 28.50 -71.70
CA ASP A 184 25.53 27.37 -71.40
C ASP A 184 26.88 27.86 -70.86
N GLY A 185 27.46 28.91 -71.46
CA GLY A 185 28.69 29.53 -70.99
C GLY A 185 28.56 30.16 -69.59
N ILE A 186 27.48 30.89 -69.33
CA ILE A 186 27.21 31.48 -68.01
C ILE A 186 27.01 30.38 -66.96
N THR A 187 26.24 29.34 -67.30
CA THR A 187 25.96 28.22 -66.39
C THR A 187 27.23 27.42 -66.09
N ALA A 188 28.08 27.20 -67.10
CA ALA A 188 29.37 26.55 -66.92
C ALA A 188 30.28 27.36 -65.99
N LYS A 189 30.34 28.69 -66.15
CA LYS A 189 31.08 29.57 -65.26
C LYS A 189 30.53 29.48 -63.82
N LEU A 190 29.22 29.59 -63.65
CA LEU A 190 28.57 29.48 -62.35
C LEU A 190 28.87 28.14 -61.66
N ASN A 191 28.87 27.03 -62.41
CA ASN A 191 29.23 25.72 -61.88
C ASN A 191 30.70 25.66 -61.44
N ILE A 192 31.62 26.30 -62.16
CA ILE A 192 33.03 26.39 -61.76
C ILE A 192 33.16 27.20 -60.47
N ASP A 193 32.52 28.36 -60.40
CA ASP A 193 32.54 29.23 -59.22
C ASP A 193 31.92 28.51 -58.00
N TYR A 194 30.81 27.81 -58.21
CA TYR A 194 30.16 26.96 -57.20
C TYR A 194 31.11 25.88 -56.66
N LEU A 195 31.76 25.11 -57.55
CA LEU A 195 32.68 24.05 -57.15
C LEU A 195 33.90 24.62 -56.41
N ALA A 196 34.41 25.78 -56.83
CA ALA A 196 35.52 26.45 -56.14
C ALA A 196 35.12 26.87 -54.72
N VAL A 197 33.93 27.44 -54.54
CA VAL A 197 33.41 27.81 -53.22
C VAL A 197 33.15 26.56 -52.36
N GLU A 198 32.60 25.48 -52.92
CA GLU A 198 32.46 24.21 -52.19
C GLU A 198 33.81 23.66 -51.73
N GLU A 199 34.84 23.71 -52.58
CA GLU A 199 36.20 23.26 -52.23
C GLU A 199 36.80 24.13 -51.12
N GLU A 200 36.63 25.45 -51.18
CA GLU A 200 37.02 26.38 -50.11
C GLU A 200 36.28 26.05 -48.80
N LEU A 201 34.96 25.85 -48.85
CA LEU A 201 34.14 25.52 -47.67
C LEU A 201 34.52 24.16 -47.06
N MET A 202 34.79 23.15 -47.88
CA MET A 202 35.28 21.85 -47.41
C MET A 202 36.69 21.96 -46.80
N GLY A 203 37.56 22.80 -47.39
CA GLY A 203 38.90 23.08 -46.86
C GLY A 203 38.91 23.82 -45.52
N LEU A 204 37.84 24.55 -45.19
CA LEU A 204 37.68 25.23 -43.90
C LEU A 204 37.34 24.28 -42.74
N ASP A 205 37.12 22.99 -43.01
CA ASP A 205 36.96 21.92 -42.00
C ASP A 205 35.89 22.28 -40.95
N LEU A 206 34.83 22.97 -41.40
CA LEU A 206 33.75 23.51 -40.57
C LEU A 206 32.93 22.40 -39.88
N GLU A 207 33.06 21.14 -40.33
CA GLU A 207 32.48 19.96 -39.68
C GLU A 207 32.97 19.76 -38.23
N LYS A 208 34.14 20.34 -37.87
CA LYS A 208 34.64 20.38 -36.49
C LYS A 208 33.90 21.37 -35.59
N TYR A 209 33.27 22.39 -36.17
CA TYR A 209 32.54 23.46 -35.46
C TYR A 209 31.03 23.27 -35.50
N LEU A 210 30.52 22.60 -36.53
CA LEU A 210 29.18 22.02 -36.47
C LEU A 210 29.21 20.98 -35.36
N PRO A 211 28.28 21.01 -34.39
CA PRO A 211 28.13 19.92 -33.45
C PRO A 211 27.76 18.69 -34.28
N SER A 212 28.78 17.95 -34.70
CA SER A 212 28.63 16.74 -35.47
C SER A 212 27.65 15.89 -34.69
N THR A 213 26.48 15.66 -35.26
CA THR A 213 25.45 14.83 -34.64
C THR A 213 25.95 13.39 -34.39
N SER A 214 27.14 13.03 -34.89
CA SER A 214 27.88 11.82 -34.52
C SER A 214 28.75 11.94 -33.27
N ASP A 215 29.31 13.12 -32.98
CA ASP A 215 30.39 13.28 -31.99
C ASP A 215 29.91 13.90 -30.68
N ASN A 216 28.62 14.29 -30.60
CA ASN A 216 27.94 14.44 -29.32
C ASN A 216 27.58 13.07 -28.71
N LEU A 217 28.56 12.16 -28.60
CA LEU A 217 28.65 11.38 -27.37
C LEU A 217 28.99 12.40 -26.28
N VAL A 218 27.97 13.09 -25.77
CA VAL A 218 28.04 13.67 -24.43
C VAL A 218 28.69 12.59 -23.57
N ASN A 219 29.87 12.82 -22.99
CA ASN A 219 30.65 11.81 -22.29
C ASN A 219 29.73 10.92 -21.44
N ILE A 220 29.32 9.78 -22.02
CA ILE A 220 28.26 8.93 -21.47
C ILE A 220 28.77 8.32 -20.16
N GLU A 221 30.09 8.33 -20.00
CA GLU A 221 30.88 7.79 -18.89
C GLU A 221 31.03 8.76 -17.71
N ASN A 222 30.71 10.04 -17.85
CA ASN A 222 30.92 10.98 -16.75
C ASN A 222 29.87 10.77 -15.66
N ILE A 223 30.26 10.11 -14.57
CA ILE A 223 29.46 10.04 -13.34
C ILE A 223 29.31 11.47 -12.80
N PRO A 224 28.10 11.88 -12.35
CA PRO A 224 27.91 13.20 -11.77
C PRO A 224 28.84 13.45 -10.58
N GLU A 225 29.49 14.61 -10.57
CA GLU A 225 30.42 15.04 -9.52
C GLU A 225 29.73 15.04 -8.14
N GLU A 226 28.43 15.35 -8.10
CA GLU A 226 27.62 15.39 -6.89
C GLU A 226 27.52 14.02 -6.18
N VAL A 227 27.60 12.92 -6.94
CA VAL A 227 27.61 11.56 -6.38
C VAL A 227 29.03 11.14 -6.01
N LEU A 228 30.02 11.54 -6.81
CA LEU A 228 31.44 11.23 -6.57
C LEU A 228 32.01 11.98 -5.36
N GLU A 229 31.63 13.23 -5.14
CA GLU A 229 32.11 14.08 -4.05
C GLU A 229 31.25 13.93 -2.77
N SER A 230 30.18 13.14 -2.80
CA SER A 230 29.33 12.96 -1.62
C SER A 230 30.04 12.20 -0.50
N ASP A 231 30.08 12.82 0.68
CA ASP A 231 30.51 12.24 1.95
C ASP A 231 29.42 11.31 2.51
N SER A 232 29.26 10.12 1.94
CA SER A 232 28.34 9.09 2.45
C SER A 232 28.93 8.34 3.64
N PRO A 233 28.18 8.14 4.75
CA PRO A 233 28.62 7.31 5.88
C PRO A 233 28.71 5.82 5.52
N TYR A 234 28.06 5.39 4.42
CA TYR A 234 28.11 4.02 3.92
C TYR A 234 28.79 3.98 2.55
N PRO A 235 30.03 3.46 2.44
CA PRO A 235 30.76 3.41 1.18
C PRO A 235 30.14 2.42 0.18
N GLU A 236 29.62 1.29 0.65
CA GLU A 236 28.97 0.27 -0.20
C GLU A 236 27.77 0.83 -0.97
N LEU A 237 27.03 1.76 -0.37
CA LEU A 237 25.92 2.45 -1.03
C LEU A 237 26.41 3.36 -2.16
N LYS A 238 27.53 4.06 -1.94
CA LYS A 238 28.15 4.92 -2.96
C LYS A 238 28.66 4.10 -4.13
N ASP A 239 29.32 2.97 -3.86
CA ASP A 239 29.80 2.05 -4.89
C ASP A 239 28.64 1.45 -5.71
N SER A 240 27.53 1.10 -5.04
CA SER A 240 26.31 0.62 -5.72
C SER A 240 25.71 1.67 -6.65
N LEU A 241 25.69 2.96 -6.24
CA LEU A 241 25.23 4.05 -7.08
C LEU A 241 26.15 4.27 -8.29
N ILE A 242 27.47 4.26 -8.08
CA ILE A 242 28.46 4.36 -9.16
C ILE A 242 28.28 3.21 -10.16
N GLN A 243 28.09 1.98 -9.67
CA GLN A 243 27.84 0.82 -10.54
C GLN A 243 26.51 0.94 -11.31
N ALA A 244 25.47 1.52 -10.69
CA ALA A 244 24.21 1.78 -11.37
C ALA A 244 24.38 2.77 -12.55
N TYR A 245 25.18 3.83 -12.37
CA TYR A 245 25.55 4.74 -13.45
C TYR A 245 26.29 4.03 -14.57
N HIS A 246 27.35 3.27 -14.26
CA HIS A 246 28.09 2.51 -15.27
C HIS A 246 27.19 1.55 -16.05
N THR A 247 26.36 0.78 -15.35
CA THR A 247 25.44 -0.19 -15.99
C THR A 247 24.44 0.50 -16.91
N MET A 248 23.91 1.66 -16.52
CA MET A 248 23.00 2.45 -17.33
C MET A 248 23.72 3.04 -18.56
N SER A 249 24.88 3.66 -18.34
CA SER A 249 25.72 4.24 -19.38
C SER A 249 26.12 3.21 -20.44
N GLU A 250 26.57 2.02 -20.03
CA GLU A 250 26.91 0.92 -20.93
C GLU A 250 25.71 0.49 -21.80
N ARG A 251 24.52 0.33 -21.19
CA ARG A 251 23.31 -0.06 -21.94
C ARG A 251 22.95 0.94 -23.03
N TYR A 252 22.99 2.23 -22.70
CA TYR A 252 22.72 3.30 -23.66
C TYR A 252 23.81 3.42 -24.71
N HIS A 253 25.08 3.30 -24.30
CA HIS A 253 26.23 3.31 -25.19
C HIS A 253 26.16 2.17 -26.23
N CYS A 254 25.95 0.92 -25.79
CA CYS A 254 25.80 -0.21 -26.71
C CYS A 254 24.62 -0.02 -27.68
N ARG A 255 23.50 0.51 -27.20
CA ARG A 255 22.33 0.79 -28.05
C ARG A 255 22.64 1.88 -29.09
N MET A 256 23.25 2.98 -28.67
CA MET A 256 23.65 4.07 -29.57
C MET A 256 24.68 3.60 -30.60
N GLN A 257 25.70 2.87 -30.17
CA GLN A 257 26.72 2.28 -31.04
C GLN A 257 26.07 1.35 -32.08
N SER A 258 25.14 0.49 -31.68
CA SER A 258 24.44 -0.40 -32.63
C SER A 258 23.65 0.37 -33.71
N LEU A 259 23.04 1.51 -33.35
CA LEU A 259 22.31 2.37 -34.28
C LEU A 259 23.27 3.19 -35.17
N GLN A 260 24.41 3.61 -34.64
CA GLN A 260 25.46 4.28 -35.39
C GLN A 260 26.12 3.32 -36.40
N GLU A 261 26.44 2.10 -36.00
CA GLU A 261 26.95 1.06 -36.89
C GLU A 261 25.96 0.74 -38.01
N GLN A 262 24.66 0.72 -37.71
CA GLN A 262 23.62 0.62 -38.73
C GLN A 262 23.76 1.78 -39.72
N LEU A 263 23.80 3.03 -39.25
CA LEU A 263 23.94 4.19 -40.14
C LEU A 263 25.22 4.15 -40.96
N GLN A 264 26.37 3.77 -40.39
CA GLN A 264 27.65 3.68 -41.11
C GLN A 264 27.64 2.65 -42.25
N ARG A 265 26.82 1.59 -42.16
CA ARG A 265 26.67 0.63 -43.27
C ARG A 265 26.04 1.23 -44.52
N THR A 266 25.43 2.40 -44.39
CA THR A 266 24.68 3.04 -45.46
C THR A 266 25.28 4.41 -45.70
N ASP A 267 25.75 4.67 -46.92
CA ASP A 267 26.30 5.97 -47.30
C ASP A 267 25.31 7.11 -46.99
N ARG A 268 25.81 8.31 -46.65
CA ARG A 268 25.02 9.52 -46.30
C ARG A 268 23.95 9.84 -47.34
N PHE A 269 24.19 9.46 -48.59
CA PHE A 269 23.30 9.70 -49.73
C PHE A 269 22.63 8.42 -50.24
N CYS A 270 22.60 7.35 -49.45
CA CYS A 270 22.02 6.05 -49.82
C CYS A 270 22.60 5.47 -51.14
N GLY A 271 23.88 5.72 -51.43
CA GLY A 271 24.54 5.25 -52.65
C GLY A 271 24.15 6.01 -53.92
N TRP A 272 23.45 7.14 -53.79
CA TRP A 272 23.19 8.08 -54.88
C TRP A 272 24.21 9.21 -54.84
N CYS A 273 24.42 9.92 -55.95
CA CYS A 273 25.23 11.13 -55.89
C CYS A 273 24.52 12.20 -55.06
N PRO A 274 25.27 13.14 -54.44
CA PRO A 274 24.70 14.19 -53.61
C PRO A 274 23.60 14.99 -54.34
N ASP A 275 23.83 15.35 -55.59
CA ASP A 275 22.90 16.12 -56.42
C ASP A 275 21.59 15.37 -56.67
N ASP A 276 21.66 14.10 -57.09
CA ASP A 276 20.48 13.27 -57.33
C ASP A 276 19.69 13.05 -56.02
N HIS A 277 20.39 12.80 -54.91
CA HIS A 277 19.77 12.64 -53.60
C HIS A 277 19.10 13.92 -53.11
N GLN A 278 19.73 15.08 -53.33
CA GLN A 278 19.16 16.38 -53.01
C GLN A 278 17.94 16.68 -53.88
N CYS A 279 18.01 16.41 -55.19
CA CYS A 279 16.87 16.53 -56.09
C CYS A 279 15.71 15.62 -55.68
N PHE A 280 16.00 14.38 -55.27
CA PHE A 280 15.03 13.44 -54.72
C PHE A 280 14.36 14.01 -53.45
N ARG A 281 15.16 14.46 -52.47
CA ARG A 281 14.68 15.04 -51.22
C ARG A 281 13.85 16.31 -51.43
N PHE A 282 14.33 17.20 -52.28
CA PHE A 282 13.64 18.43 -52.63
C PHE A 282 12.28 18.11 -53.27
N THR A 283 12.25 17.17 -54.21
CA THR A 283 11.00 16.71 -54.83
C THR A 283 10.03 16.18 -53.77
N LEU A 284 10.46 15.28 -52.89
CA LEU A 284 9.60 14.78 -51.80
C LEU A 284 9.06 15.90 -50.90
N SER A 285 9.86 16.92 -50.61
CA SER A 285 9.44 18.04 -49.75
C SER A 285 8.32 18.90 -50.35
N GLN A 286 8.18 18.94 -51.67
CA GLN A 286 7.12 19.67 -52.37
C GLN A 286 5.77 18.93 -52.34
N TYR A 287 5.80 17.60 -52.20
CA TYR A 287 4.58 16.80 -52.21
C TYR A 287 4.21 16.44 -50.77
N THR A 288 3.46 17.34 -50.13
CA THR A 288 2.98 17.21 -48.74
C THR A 288 1.86 16.16 -48.60
N HIS A 289 1.71 15.60 -47.38
CA HIS A 289 0.75 14.52 -47.10
C HIS A 289 -0.74 14.93 -47.28
N ASP A 290 -1.04 16.23 -47.33
CA ASP A 290 -2.38 16.75 -47.54
C ASP A 290 -2.91 16.55 -48.98
N ILE A 291 -2.02 16.16 -49.90
CA ILE A 291 -2.38 15.93 -51.30
C ILE A 291 -2.90 14.49 -51.46
N PRO A 292 -4.11 14.28 -52.02
CA PRO A 292 -4.61 12.94 -52.31
C PRO A 292 -3.71 12.25 -53.34
N ASN A 293 -3.39 10.98 -53.12
CA ASN A 293 -2.45 10.22 -53.95
C ASN A 293 -1.04 10.83 -54.05
N ASN A 294 -0.60 11.57 -53.02
CA ASN A 294 0.74 12.14 -52.91
C ASN A 294 1.84 11.15 -53.39
N ARG A 295 1.84 9.92 -52.85
CA ARG A 295 2.86 8.92 -53.22
C ARG A 295 2.90 8.58 -54.70
N ALA A 296 1.75 8.45 -55.35
CA ALA A 296 1.72 8.17 -56.78
C ALA A 296 2.20 9.38 -57.59
N LEU A 297 1.91 10.60 -57.13
CA LEU A 297 2.29 11.85 -57.78
C LEU A 297 3.78 12.11 -57.66
N PHE A 298 4.38 12.12 -56.47
CA PHE A 298 5.82 12.38 -56.37
C PHE A 298 6.62 11.29 -57.09
N MET A 299 6.17 10.02 -57.06
CA MET A 299 6.84 8.96 -57.82
C MET A 299 6.75 9.17 -59.33
N ASP A 300 5.62 9.67 -59.85
CA ASP A 300 5.51 10.06 -61.26
C ASP A 300 6.45 11.24 -61.59
N MET A 301 6.57 12.23 -60.68
CA MET A 301 7.49 13.35 -60.87
C MET A 301 8.96 12.89 -60.86
N LEU A 302 9.35 12.04 -59.89
CA LEU A 302 10.69 11.47 -59.82
C LEU A 302 11.04 10.68 -61.08
N GLN A 303 10.09 9.92 -61.65
CA GLN A 303 10.32 9.23 -62.93
C GLN A 303 10.56 10.17 -64.11
N ARG A 304 10.02 11.40 -64.07
CA ARG A 304 10.24 12.42 -65.09
C ARG A 304 11.59 13.13 -64.90
N LEU A 305 11.99 13.37 -63.65
CA LEU A 305 13.26 14.01 -63.30
C LEU A 305 14.46 13.07 -63.50
N PHE A 306 14.26 11.76 -63.30
CA PHE A 306 15.29 10.73 -63.43
C PHE A 306 14.99 9.76 -64.60
N PRO A 307 15.09 10.19 -65.87
CA PRO A 307 14.77 9.35 -67.02
C PRO A 307 15.67 8.11 -67.16
N GLY A 308 16.87 8.14 -66.55
CA GLY A 308 17.80 7.02 -66.52
C GLY A 308 17.58 6.01 -65.37
N LYS A 309 16.68 6.30 -64.42
CA LYS A 309 16.45 5.46 -63.24
C LYS A 309 15.16 4.68 -63.37
N THR A 310 15.17 3.43 -62.91
CA THR A 310 13.97 2.61 -62.93
C THR A 310 13.02 2.97 -61.77
N LYS A 311 11.73 2.61 -61.91
CA LYS A 311 10.78 2.76 -60.80
C LYS A 311 11.22 2.00 -59.55
N GLN A 312 11.89 0.86 -59.73
CA GLN A 312 12.33 0.01 -58.63
C GLN A 312 13.45 0.68 -57.85
N GLU A 313 14.46 1.23 -58.54
CA GLU A 313 15.55 2.00 -57.93
C GLU A 313 15.04 3.18 -57.09
N LEU A 314 14.03 3.90 -57.58
CA LEU A 314 13.41 5.01 -56.84
C LEU A 314 12.73 4.54 -55.55
N ILE A 315 12.04 3.38 -55.59
CA ILE A 315 11.37 2.81 -54.41
C ILE A 315 12.41 2.25 -53.43
N GLU A 316 13.49 1.66 -53.93
CA GLU A 316 14.59 1.17 -53.09
C GLU A 316 15.28 2.33 -52.40
N HIS A 317 15.54 3.44 -53.09
CA HIS A 317 16.09 4.64 -52.50
C HIS A 317 15.14 5.27 -51.46
N GLU A 318 13.83 5.36 -51.75
CA GLU A 318 12.79 5.78 -50.78
C GLU A 318 12.89 4.97 -49.48
N ARG A 319 12.99 3.65 -49.59
CA ARG A 319 13.10 2.74 -48.43
C ARG A 319 14.39 2.93 -47.65
N MET A 320 15.53 3.04 -48.34
CA MET A 320 16.83 3.24 -47.69
C MET A 320 16.87 4.58 -46.96
N TRP A 321 16.35 5.63 -47.58
CA TRP A 321 16.23 6.95 -46.96
C TRP A 321 15.29 6.94 -45.75
N ASP A 322 14.10 6.32 -45.88
CA ASP A 322 13.16 6.19 -44.76
C ASP A 322 13.79 5.42 -43.59
N TRP A 323 14.53 4.37 -43.90
CA TRP A 323 15.27 3.60 -42.89
C TRP A 323 16.36 4.45 -42.23
N GLN A 324 17.17 5.20 -42.98
CA GLN A 324 18.17 6.10 -42.41
C GLN A 324 17.53 7.17 -41.51
N ARG A 325 16.47 7.83 -41.99
CA ARG A 325 15.73 8.84 -41.24
C ARG A 325 15.14 8.27 -39.96
N PHE A 326 14.59 7.05 -40.03
CA PHE A 326 14.08 6.34 -38.86
C PHE A 326 15.20 6.05 -37.86
N THR A 327 16.34 5.52 -38.30
CA THR A 327 17.49 5.23 -37.42
C THR A 327 18.06 6.51 -36.79
N GLN A 328 18.15 7.61 -37.53
CA GLN A 328 18.54 8.92 -36.99
C GLN A 328 17.51 9.45 -35.97
N ALA A 329 16.20 9.26 -36.22
CA ALA A 329 15.17 9.60 -35.24
C ALA A 329 15.30 8.75 -33.97
N GLN A 330 15.56 7.45 -34.11
CA GLN A 330 15.82 6.55 -32.97
C GLN A 330 17.04 7.00 -32.17
N LEU A 331 18.15 7.37 -32.82
CA LEU A 331 19.32 7.90 -32.13
C LEU A 331 18.98 9.13 -31.28
N ARG A 332 18.23 10.09 -31.84
CA ARG A 332 17.78 11.27 -31.10
C ARG A 332 16.93 10.90 -29.89
N VAL A 333 15.99 9.97 -30.04
CA VAL A 333 15.14 9.49 -28.95
C VAL A 333 15.96 8.79 -27.87
N VAL A 334 16.91 7.93 -28.24
CA VAL A 334 17.78 7.21 -27.30
C VAL A 334 18.66 8.19 -26.52
N ASN A 335 19.21 9.21 -27.18
CA ASN A 335 20.00 10.25 -26.51
C ASN A 335 19.14 11.05 -25.51
N GLN A 336 17.96 11.49 -25.91
CA GLN A 336 17.01 12.16 -25.01
C GLN A 336 16.56 11.28 -23.85
N GLN A 337 16.43 9.97 -24.05
CA GLN A 337 16.09 9.04 -22.98
C GLN A 337 17.25 8.86 -22.00
N TRP A 338 18.48 8.74 -22.51
CA TRP A 338 19.67 8.69 -21.67
C TRP A 338 19.81 9.94 -20.79
N GLN A 339 19.59 11.13 -21.35
CA GLN A 339 19.61 12.39 -20.58
C GLN A 339 18.58 12.37 -19.44
N ARG A 340 17.34 11.98 -19.74
CA ARG A 340 16.26 11.90 -18.76
C ARG A 340 16.53 10.87 -17.67
N ASP A 341 16.97 9.67 -18.03
CA ASP A 341 17.27 8.60 -17.07
C ASP A 341 18.48 8.95 -16.20
N ARG A 342 19.46 9.68 -16.75
CA ARG A 342 20.61 10.20 -16.00
C ARG A 342 20.18 11.20 -14.94
N GLU A 343 19.34 12.16 -15.30
CA GLU A 343 18.78 13.14 -14.36
C GLU A 343 17.94 12.45 -13.28
N GLU A 344 17.08 11.50 -13.65
CA GLU A 344 16.27 10.75 -12.70
C GLU A 344 17.11 9.90 -11.74
N LEU A 345 18.18 9.26 -12.23
CA LEU A 345 19.11 8.51 -11.39
C LEU A 345 19.87 9.43 -10.44
N LEU A 346 20.19 10.66 -10.86
CA LEU A 346 20.81 11.67 -10.01
C LEU A 346 19.90 12.09 -8.88
N ASP A 347 18.66 12.45 -9.18
CA ASP A 347 17.69 12.85 -8.18
C ASP A 347 17.48 11.73 -7.14
N ARG A 348 17.31 10.48 -7.60
CA ARG A 348 17.16 9.32 -6.71
C ARG A 348 18.41 9.04 -5.90
N ALA A 349 19.59 9.16 -6.49
CA ALA A 349 20.87 8.96 -5.81
C ALA A 349 21.05 9.99 -4.69
N LEU A 350 20.78 11.27 -4.97
CA LEU A 350 20.88 12.35 -3.99
C LEU A 350 19.92 12.14 -2.81
N VAL A 351 18.66 11.79 -3.08
CA VAL A 351 17.68 11.48 -2.03
C VAL A 351 18.16 10.29 -1.18
N THR A 352 18.59 9.20 -1.81
CA THR A 352 19.06 8.00 -1.09
C THR A 352 20.29 8.31 -0.22
N LEU A 353 21.23 9.12 -0.72
CA LEU A 353 22.40 9.54 0.04
C LEU A 353 22.01 10.45 1.22
N GLN A 354 21.04 11.34 1.05
CA GLN A 354 20.52 12.18 2.13
C GLN A 354 19.80 11.36 3.21
N GLU A 355 18.96 10.41 2.82
CA GLU A 355 18.29 9.49 3.73
C GLU A 355 19.29 8.65 4.52
N ALA A 356 20.34 8.16 3.85
CA ALA A 356 21.42 7.41 4.48
C ALA A 356 22.19 8.26 5.50
N LYS A 357 22.50 9.53 5.17
CA LYS A 357 23.13 10.48 6.12
C LYS A 357 22.24 10.71 7.34
N TYR A 358 20.96 10.95 7.13
CA TYR A 358 20.00 11.16 8.23
C TYR A 358 19.84 9.92 9.11
N ALA A 359 19.74 8.73 8.51
CA ALA A 359 19.67 7.47 9.24
C ALA A 359 20.91 7.23 10.11
N HIS A 360 22.10 7.52 9.57
CA HIS A 360 23.35 7.42 10.32
C HIS A 360 23.40 8.41 11.49
N GLN A 361 23.01 9.67 11.29
CA GLN A 361 22.94 10.66 12.36
C GLN A 361 22.00 10.22 13.48
N LYS A 362 20.82 9.72 13.14
CA LYS A 362 19.85 9.18 14.10
C LYS A 362 20.40 7.98 14.87
N GLN A 363 21.16 7.10 14.21
CA GLN A 363 21.85 5.99 14.89
C GLN A 363 22.88 6.50 15.90
N LEU A 364 23.66 7.53 15.54
CA LEU A 364 24.61 8.15 16.45
C LEU A 364 23.92 8.79 17.66
N GLU A 365 22.78 9.47 17.46
CA GLU A 365 21.98 10.03 18.56
C GLU A 365 21.44 8.95 19.49
N LEU A 366 20.86 7.88 18.96
CA LEU A 366 20.40 6.75 19.76
C LEU A 366 21.53 6.11 20.56
N HIS A 367 22.72 5.99 19.97
CA HIS A 367 23.89 5.47 20.67
C HIS A 367 24.32 6.41 21.81
N ARG A 368 24.32 7.73 21.58
CA ARG A 368 24.61 8.73 22.64
C ARG A 368 23.57 8.69 23.75
N ASP A 369 22.30 8.55 23.43
CA ASP A 369 21.22 8.45 24.42
C ASP A 369 21.35 7.18 25.25
N GLN A 370 21.68 6.05 24.61
CA GLN A 370 21.96 4.80 25.31
C GLN A 370 23.15 4.93 26.27
N GLN A 371 24.23 5.60 25.83
CA GLN A 371 25.38 5.88 26.70
C GLN A 371 24.98 6.76 27.89
N LEU A 372 24.26 7.87 27.65
CA LEU A 372 23.78 8.74 28.72
C LEU A 372 22.86 8.01 29.71
N GLN A 373 21.96 7.16 29.21
CA GLN A 373 21.08 6.36 30.05
C GLN A 373 21.87 5.38 30.91
N GLN A 374 22.92 4.75 30.36
CA GLN A 374 23.82 3.89 31.12
C GLN A 374 24.53 4.67 32.23
N ASP A 375 25.02 5.88 31.94
CA ASP A 375 25.69 6.75 32.92
C ASP A 375 24.73 7.23 34.02
N ILE A 376 23.48 7.57 33.68
CA ILE A 376 22.46 7.91 34.69
C ILE A 376 22.17 6.70 35.57
N CYS A 377 22.04 5.51 34.97
CA CYS A 377 21.76 4.28 35.71
C CYS A 377 22.92 3.88 36.64
N SER A 378 24.18 4.07 36.24
CA SER A 378 25.34 3.83 37.11
C SER A 378 25.32 4.80 38.29
N HIS A 379 25.13 6.11 38.04
CA HIS A 379 25.06 7.11 39.11
C HIS A 379 23.91 6.87 40.10
N LEU A 380 22.73 6.48 39.60
CA LEU A 380 21.59 6.14 40.46
C LEU A 380 21.86 4.88 41.29
N ARG A 381 22.54 3.87 40.74
CA ARG A 381 22.95 2.68 41.50
C ARG A 381 23.90 3.04 42.62
N ASP A 382 24.89 3.89 42.35
CA ASP A 382 25.84 4.35 43.36
C ASP A 382 25.13 5.10 44.48
N LYS A 383 24.23 6.04 44.15
CA LYS A 383 23.39 6.73 45.14
C LYS A 383 22.54 5.78 45.97
N LEU A 384 21.93 4.77 45.34
CA LEU A 384 21.14 3.75 46.05
C LEU A 384 22.00 2.91 46.98
N GLN A 385 23.22 2.57 46.60
CA GLN A 385 24.16 1.87 47.48
C GLN A 385 24.53 2.74 48.69
N HIS A 386 24.83 4.01 48.48
CA HIS A 386 25.13 4.95 49.57
C HIS A 386 23.94 5.11 50.52
N TRP A 387 22.72 5.26 49.99
CA TRP A 387 21.51 5.35 50.80
C TRP A 387 21.24 4.07 51.58
N ARG A 388 21.41 2.89 50.98
CA ARG A 388 21.27 1.60 51.68
C ARG A 388 22.26 1.49 52.83
N ALA A 389 23.52 1.86 52.62
CA ALA A 389 24.52 1.88 53.68
C ALA A 389 24.11 2.83 54.82
N GLN A 390 23.61 4.02 54.50
CA GLN A 390 23.08 4.96 55.50
C GLN A 390 21.90 4.37 56.28
N GLN A 391 20.96 3.70 55.60
CA GLN A 391 19.81 3.05 56.26
C GLN A 391 20.24 1.91 57.17
N GLU A 392 21.22 1.09 56.74
CA GLU A 392 21.78 0.03 57.58
C GLU A 392 22.43 0.60 58.85
N GLU A 393 23.16 1.71 58.74
CA GLU A 393 23.73 2.40 59.91
C GLU A 393 22.65 2.97 60.84
N VAL A 394 21.59 3.59 60.29
CA VAL A 394 20.44 4.06 61.09
C VAL A 394 19.77 2.89 61.82
N ALA A 395 19.51 1.78 61.13
CA ALA A 395 18.89 0.60 61.72
C ALA A 395 19.75 0.00 62.85
N LYS A 396 21.08 -0.01 62.70
CA LYS A 396 22.01 -0.43 63.78
C LYS A 396 21.90 0.47 65.00
N LEU A 397 21.83 1.79 64.80
CA LEU A 397 21.70 2.75 65.90
C LEU A 397 20.34 2.63 66.61
N GLU A 398 19.24 2.50 65.86
CA GLU A 398 17.90 2.29 66.42
C GLU A 398 17.82 0.99 67.22
N ALA A 399 18.39 -0.11 66.70
CA ALA A 399 18.47 -1.37 67.42
C ALA A 399 19.28 -1.25 68.73
N ALA A 400 20.37 -0.48 68.73
CA ALA A 400 21.16 -0.23 69.94
C ALA A 400 20.40 0.62 70.98
N ILE A 401 19.62 1.62 70.53
CA ILE A 401 18.76 2.42 71.43
C ILE A 401 17.66 1.55 72.03
N ALA A 402 16.98 0.74 71.21
CA ALA A 402 15.94 -0.16 71.68
C ALA A 402 16.47 -1.19 72.69
N ALA A 403 17.66 -1.74 72.46
CA ALA A 403 18.31 -2.65 73.41
C ALA A 403 18.57 -1.98 74.77
N ARG A 404 19.09 -0.74 74.77
CA ARG A 404 19.29 0.03 76.02
C ARG A 404 17.98 0.29 76.76
N GLN A 405 16.93 0.67 76.04
CA GLN A 405 15.61 0.88 76.64
C GLN A 405 15.03 -0.41 77.23
N GLN A 406 15.20 -1.56 76.56
CA GLN A 406 14.79 -2.85 77.09
C GLN A 406 15.55 -3.21 78.38
N GLU A 407 16.87 -3.01 78.42
CA GLU A 407 17.68 -3.24 79.63
C GLU A 407 17.24 -2.33 80.80
N GLU A 408 16.93 -1.06 80.53
CA GLU A 408 16.44 -0.12 81.54
C GLU A 408 15.06 -0.53 82.11
N GLU A 409 14.13 -0.95 81.25
CA GLU A 409 12.82 -1.45 81.67
C GLU A 409 12.92 -2.77 82.46
N GLU A 410 13.78 -3.70 82.04
CA GLU A 410 14.05 -4.93 82.80
C GLU A 410 14.67 -4.62 84.19
N ALA A 411 15.58 -3.66 84.27
CA ALA A 411 16.18 -3.23 85.53
C ALA A 411 15.15 -2.55 86.45
N ARG A 412 14.22 -1.79 85.90
CA ARG A 412 13.09 -1.21 86.65
C ARG A 412 12.19 -2.29 87.24
N LEU A 413 11.77 -3.26 86.42
CA LEU A 413 10.94 -4.38 86.85
C LEU A 413 11.59 -5.19 87.98
N LYS A 414 12.91 -5.44 87.91
CA LYS A 414 13.66 -6.12 88.99
C LYS A 414 13.62 -5.35 90.32
N ARG A 415 13.82 -4.03 90.28
CA ARG A 415 13.76 -3.18 91.48
C ARG A 415 12.36 -3.13 92.10
N GLU A 416 11.31 -3.20 91.29
CA GLU A 416 9.92 -3.28 91.78
C GLU A 416 9.65 -4.62 92.47
N GLN A 417 10.10 -5.74 91.89
CA GLN A 417 9.98 -7.06 92.49
C GLN A 417 10.69 -7.18 93.85
N GLU A 418 11.87 -6.58 93.99
CA GLU A 418 12.62 -6.55 95.25
C GLU A 418 11.88 -5.76 96.35
N LYS A 419 11.28 -4.62 95.99
CA LYS A 419 10.47 -3.82 96.93
C LYS A 419 9.23 -4.58 97.40
N GLU A 420 8.51 -5.25 96.50
CA GLU A 420 7.37 -6.08 96.88
C GLU A 420 7.74 -7.25 97.79
N ALA A 421 8.90 -7.88 97.58
CA ALA A 421 9.39 -8.96 98.43
C ALA A 421 9.68 -8.47 99.87
N SER A 422 10.20 -7.26 100.02
CA SER A 422 10.47 -6.64 101.32
C SER A 422 9.19 -6.31 102.11
N ILE A 423 8.10 -5.92 101.43
CA ILE A 423 6.81 -5.65 102.06
C ILE A 423 6.16 -6.97 102.52
N ARG A 424 6.25 -8.03 101.70
CA ARG A 424 5.72 -9.36 102.03
C ARG A 424 6.42 -9.99 103.24
N SER A 425 7.71 -9.77 103.44
CA SER A 425 8.44 -10.29 104.61
C SER A 425 8.00 -9.59 105.91
N GLN A 426 7.81 -8.26 105.88
CA GLN A 426 7.33 -7.48 107.02
C GLN A 426 5.90 -7.86 107.44
N GLN A 427 5.02 -8.17 106.49
CA GLN A 427 3.66 -8.64 106.77
C GLN A 427 3.65 -10.06 107.38
N LYS A 428 4.55 -10.94 106.93
CA LYS A 428 4.70 -12.31 107.46
C LYS A 428 5.16 -12.34 108.93
N GLU A 429 5.94 -11.36 109.37
CA GLU A 429 6.42 -11.25 110.76
C GLU A 429 5.28 -10.84 111.72
N LYS A 430 4.43 -9.89 111.31
CA LYS A 430 3.26 -9.43 112.08
C LYS A 430 2.23 -10.54 112.28
N VAL A 431 2.07 -11.42 111.30
CA VAL A 431 1.18 -12.59 111.38
C VAL A 431 1.67 -13.62 112.42
N ARG A 432 2.98 -13.85 112.55
CA ARG A 432 3.53 -14.79 113.55
C ARG A 432 3.28 -14.33 114.99
N GLN A 433 3.41 -13.03 115.25
CA GLN A 433 3.16 -12.45 116.59
C GLN A 433 1.68 -12.53 117.00
N PHE A 434 0.75 -12.53 116.05
CA PHE A 434 -0.68 -12.72 116.29
C PHE A 434 -1.00 -14.17 116.71
N TYR A 435 -0.45 -15.17 116.02
CA TYR A 435 -0.70 -16.58 116.35
C TYR A 435 -0.14 -17.00 117.72
N LEU A 436 1.02 -16.48 118.13
CA LEU A 436 1.60 -16.70 119.46
C LEU A 436 0.72 -16.18 120.61
N LYS A 437 0.02 -15.06 120.41
CA LYS A 437 -0.95 -14.53 121.39
C LYS A 437 -2.22 -15.37 121.46
N GLN A 438 -2.65 -15.93 120.33
CA GLN A 438 -3.84 -16.78 120.25
C GLN A 438 -3.62 -18.14 120.95
N GLN A 439 -2.40 -18.68 120.92
CA GLN A 439 -2.05 -19.96 121.55
C GLN A 439 -2.10 -19.91 123.08
N LYS A 440 -1.58 -18.84 123.70
CA LYS A 440 -1.64 -18.64 125.16
C LYS A 440 -3.07 -18.48 125.71
N GLN A 441 -3.99 -17.97 124.91
CA GLN A 441 -5.41 -17.86 125.30
C GLN A 441 -6.15 -19.20 125.25
N ARG A 442 -5.71 -20.15 124.41
CA ARG A 442 -6.28 -21.50 124.34
C ARG A 442 -5.85 -22.37 125.53
N GLU A 443 -4.59 -22.31 125.93
CA GLU A 443 -4.06 -23.06 127.08
C GLU A 443 -4.75 -22.66 128.40
N MET A 444 -5.08 -21.38 128.58
CA MET A 444 -5.82 -20.87 129.75
C MET A 444 -7.30 -21.32 129.79
N LEU A 445 -7.92 -21.57 128.63
CA LEU A 445 -9.28 -22.11 128.55
C LEU A 445 -9.29 -23.61 128.84
N GLU A 446 -8.32 -24.36 128.31
CA GLU A 446 -8.19 -25.80 128.53
C GLU A 446 -7.98 -26.17 130.01
N GLN A 447 -7.23 -25.36 130.78
CA GLN A 447 -7.07 -25.57 132.23
C GLN A 447 -8.38 -25.38 133.01
N ARG A 448 -9.21 -24.38 132.63
CA ARG A 448 -10.52 -24.15 133.25
C ARG A 448 -11.53 -25.25 132.93
N ASP A 449 -11.46 -25.80 131.71
CA ASP A 449 -12.35 -26.87 131.28
C ASP A 449 -12.01 -28.21 131.97
N GLN A 450 -10.73 -28.49 132.23
CA GLN A 450 -10.30 -29.69 132.95
C GLN A 450 -10.76 -29.72 134.42
N GLU A 451 -10.72 -28.58 135.12
CA GLU A 451 -11.21 -28.46 136.50
C GLU A 451 -12.74 -28.64 136.59
N ARG A 452 -13.49 -28.16 135.58
CA ARG A 452 -14.95 -28.32 135.50
C ARG A 452 -15.34 -29.78 135.20
N LEU A 453 -14.55 -30.50 134.40
CA LEU A 453 -14.77 -31.89 134.03
C LEU A 453 -14.54 -32.86 135.22
N ALA A 454 -13.59 -32.55 136.10
CA ALA A 454 -13.35 -33.34 137.32
C ALA A 454 -14.51 -33.25 138.31
N ASN A 455 -15.08 -32.06 138.52
CA ASN A 455 -16.24 -31.86 139.41
C ASN A 455 -17.51 -32.54 138.88
N LEU A 456 -17.72 -32.56 137.56
CA LEU A 456 -18.86 -33.26 136.95
C LEU A 456 -18.74 -34.79 137.09
N ARG A 457 -17.53 -35.36 137.03
CA ARG A 457 -17.31 -36.81 137.18
C ARG A 457 -17.64 -37.32 138.60
N SER A 458 -17.34 -36.54 139.64
CA SER A 458 -17.69 -36.89 141.02
C SER A 458 -19.21 -36.91 141.26
N ILE A 459 -19.96 -36.00 140.63
CA ILE A 459 -21.42 -35.96 140.70
C ILE A 459 -22.05 -37.16 139.96
N MET A 460 -21.45 -37.59 138.85
CA MET A 460 -21.91 -38.75 138.06
C MET A 460 -21.74 -40.08 138.78
N GLU A 461 -20.66 -40.29 139.55
CA GLU A 461 -20.47 -41.53 140.33
C GLU A 461 -21.51 -41.67 141.46
N GLU A 462 -21.89 -40.57 142.11
CA GLU A 462 -22.95 -40.58 143.12
C GLU A 462 -24.34 -40.82 142.51
N GLN A 463 -24.58 -40.35 141.28
CA GLN A 463 -25.80 -40.67 140.53
C GLN A 463 -25.83 -42.13 140.08
N MET A 464 -24.71 -42.71 139.63
CA MET A 464 -24.64 -44.12 139.21
C MET A 464 -24.99 -45.10 140.34
N ARG A 465 -24.65 -44.77 141.59
CA ARG A 465 -25.06 -45.56 142.76
C ARG A 465 -26.58 -45.52 142.99
N ARG A 466 -27.19 -44.33 142.93
CA ARG A 466 -28.65 -44.15 143.13
C ARG A 466 -29.48 -44.75 141.97
N ASP A 467 -28.93 -44.73 140.76
CA ASP A 467 -29.62 -45.28 139.58
C ASP A 467 -29.57 -46.82 139.51
N LYS A 468 -28.55 -47.47 140.09
CA LYS A 468 -28.47 -48.95 140.18
C LYS A 468 -29.57 -49.55 141.06
N GLU A 469 -29.91 -48.89 142.16
CA GLU A 469 -31.02 -49.28 143.05
C GLU A 469 -32.39 -48.99 142.40
N ARG A 470 -32.50 -47.89 141.63
CA ARG A 470 -33.71 -47.49 140.92
C ARG A 470 -34.06 -48.40 139.72
N VAL A 471 -33.06 -48.96 139.04
CA VAL A 471 -33.27 -49.84 137.86
C VAL A 471 -33.75 -51.23 138.26
N GLN A 472 -33.33 -51.76 139.41
CA GLN A 472 -33.82 -53.04 139.93
C GLN A 472 -35.31 -52.96 140.33
N PHE A 473 -35.74 -51.86 140.97
CA PHE A 473 -37.16 -51.61 141.27
C PHE A 473 -38.04 -51.41 140.02
N ARG A 474 -37.47 -50.85 138.95
CA ARG A 474 -38.19 -50.62 137.68
C ARG A 474 -38.33 -51.86 136.82
N ALA A 475 -37.43 -52.83 136.93
CA ALA A 475 -37.53 -54.12 136.25
C ALA A 475 -38.76 -54.91 136.75
N ASP A 476 -38.95 -54.99 138.07
CA ASP A 476 -40.09 -55.70 138.68
C ASP A 476 -41.45 -55.03 138.36
N LEU A 477 -41.48 -53.69 138.28
CA LEU A 477 -42.69 -52.95 137.90
C LEU A 477 -43.05 -53.12 136.40
N LEU A 478 -42.06 -53.30 135.53
CA LEU A 478 -42.26 -53.50 134.10
C LEU A 478 -42.84 -54.88 133.78
N GLN A 479 -42.53 -55.88 134.59
CA GLN A 479 -43.08 -57.23 134.43
C GLN A 479 -44.60 -57.24 134.75
N ARG A 480 -45.01 -56.57 135.84
CA ARG A 480 -46.45 -56.37 136.16
C ARG A 480 -47.20 -55.53 135.12
N ARG A 481 -46.55 -54.53 134.51
CA ARG A 481 -47.15 -53.72 133.44
C ARG A 481 -47.29 -54.42 132.08
N ARG A 482 -46.60 -55.55 131.85
CA ARG A 482 -46.83 -56.37 130.63
C ARG A 482 -48.12 -57.18 130.78
N GLU A 483 -48.30 -57.81 131.94
CA GLU A 483 -49.52 -58.57 132.26
C GLU A 483 -50.77 -57.67 132.23
N GLU A 484 -50.66 -56.41 132.67
CA GLU A 484 -51.76 -55.42 132.55
C GLU A 484 -52.01 -54.89 131.12
N ARG A 485 -51.04 -54.98 130.18
CA ARG A 485 -51.22 -54.54 128.79
C ARG A 485 -51.94 -55.59 127.95
N GLU A 486 -51.62 -56.87 128.14
CA GLU A 486 -52.32 -57.96 127.47
C GLU A 486 -53.82 -57.96 127.81
N ALA A 487 -54.18 -57.57 129.04
CA ALA A 487 -55.57 -57.40 129.46
C ALA A 487 -56.28 -56.21 128.76
N ARG A 488 -55.59 -55.10 128.49
CA ARG A 488 -56.15 -53.91 127.83
C ARG A 488 -56.23 -54.03 126.31
N GLU A 489 -55.33 -54.80 125.69
CA GLU A 489 -55.39 -55.08 124.24
C GLU A 489 -56.64 -55.90 123.89
N LEU A 490 -57.08 -56.80 124.78
CA LEU A 490 -58.35 -57.53 124.66
C LEU A 490 -59.60 -56.63 124.75
N GLU A 491 -59.53 -55.51 125.48
CA GLU A 491 -60.62 -54.53 125.55
C GLU A 491 -60.67 -53.61 124.32
N GLN A 492 -59.51 -53.18 123.80
CA GLN A 492 -59.44 -52.31 122.62
C GLN A 492 -59.88 -53.00 121.32
N GLN A 493 -59.64 -54.30 121.15
CA GLN A 493 -60.12 -55.06 119.99
C GLN A 493 -61.66 -55.06 119.88
N ARG A 494 -62.37 -55.07 121.02
CA ARG A 494 -63.84 -55.02 121.05
C ARG A 494 -64.38 -53.65 120.61
N GLU A 495 -63.69 -52.57 120.97
CA GLU A 495 -64.10 -51.20 120.62
C GLU A 495 -63.80 -50.83 119.15
N GLU A 496 -62.78 -51.42 118.53
CA GLU A 496 -62.44 -51.16 117.12
C GLU A 496 -63.42 -51.82 116.13
N GLU A 497 -63.94 -53.01 116.45
CA GLU A 497 -64.99 -53.69 115.65
C GLU A 497 -66.28 -52.85 115.58
N GLU A 498 -66.67 -52.21 116.68
CA GLU A 498 -67.85 -51.32 116.71
C GLU A 498 -67.65 -50.03 115.89
N LYS A 499 -66.40 -49.56 115.75
CA LYS A 499 -66.05 -48.36 115.00
C LYS A 499 -66.01 -48.60 113.49
N GLN A 500 -65.56 -49.76 113.03
CA GLN A 500 -65.50 -50.12 111.60
C GLN A 500 -66.89 -50.24 110.98
N ASN A 501 -67.86 -50.80 111.72
CA ASN A 501 -69.27 -50.89 111.30
C ASN A 501 -69.93 -49.52 111.05
N ARG A 502 -69.43 -48.43 111.66
CA ARG A 502 -69.94 -47.06 111.46
C ARG A 502 -69.34 -46.33 110.26
N LEU A 503 -68.14 -46.69 109.81
CA LEU A 503 -67.43 -46.00 108.72
C LEU A 503 -67.73 -46.57 107.32
N GLU A 504 -68.09 -47.84 107.20
CA GLU A 504 -68.41 -48.46 105.91
C GLU A 504 -69.75 -47.98 105.31
N ALA A 505 -70.75 -47.67 106.14
CA ALA A 505 -72.05 -47.18 105.65
C ALA A 505 -71.97 -45.80 104.99
N LEU A 506 -71.13 -44.89 105.52
CA LEU A 506 -70.99 -43.52 105.03
C LEU A 506 -70.23 -43.42 103.69
N ARG A 507 -69.37 -44.41 103.36
CA ARG A 507 -68.54 -44.38 102.15
C ARG A 507 -69.27 -44.82 100.88
N ASN A 508 -70.40 -45.52 100.99
CA ASN A 508 -71.17 -45.96 99.83
C ASN A 508 -72.09 -44.88 99.23
N GLN A 509 -72.32 -43.73 99.89
CA GLN A 509 -73.38 -42.78 99.50
C GLN A 509 -72.99 -41.66 98.51
N VAL A 510 -71.71 -41.31 98.27
CA VAL A 510 -71.37 -40.08 97.51
C VAL A 510 -70.14 -40.23 96.57
N ARG A 511 -70.22 -41.15 95.60
CA ARG A 511 -69.20 -41.32 94.54
C ARG A 511 -69.60 -40.53 93.28
N VAL A 512 -68.79 -39.55 92.85
CA VAL A 512 -68.86 -38.90 91.52
C VAL A 512 -67.45 -38.73 90.94
N VAL A 513 -67.32 -38.97 89.63
CA VAL A 513 -66.11 -39.06 88.80
C VAL A 513 -66.28 -38.12 87.58
N ALA A 514 -65.27 -37.31 87.23
CA ALA A 514 -65.14 -36.67 85.90
C ALA A 514 -63.66 -36.34 85.58
N GLU A 515 -63.29 -36.43 84.30
CA GLU A 515 -61.96 -36.68 83.73
C GLU A 515 -61.25 -35.44 83.12
N ALA A 516 -59.96 -35.60 82.75
CA ALA A 516 -59.02 -34.55 82.32
C ALA A 516 -59.16 -34.13 80.84
N ASP A 517 -59.07 -32.81 80.59
CA ASP A 517 -59.26 -32.15 79.29
C ASP A 517 -57.92 -31.90 78.53
N PRO A 518 -57.68 -32.56 77.38
CA PRO A 518 -56.42 -32.53 76.64
C PRO A 518 -56.24 -31.33 75.67
N GLU A 519 -57.24 -30.47 75.46
CA GLU A 519 -57.15 -29.39 74.47
C GLU A 519 -56.43 -28.13 75.00
N ARG A 520 -56.36 -27.96 76.33
CA ARG A 520 -55.67 -26.83 76.98
C ARG A 520 -54.13 -26.92 76.93
N VAL A 521 -53.58 -28.11 76.68
CA VAL A 521 -52.11 -28.34 76.61
C VAL A 521 -51.55 -28.06 75.20
N MET A 522 -52.39 -28.08 74.17
CA MET A 522 -51.97 -27.94 72.76
C MET A 522 -52.28 -26.54 72.17
N ALA A 523 -52.73 -25.59 72.98
CA ALA A 523 -53.06 -24.24 72.54
C ALA A 523 -51.85 -23.29 72.59
N ASP A 524 -51.60 -22.56 71.49
CA ASP A 524 -50.54 -21.55 71.43
C ASP A 524 -50.79 -20.40 72.41
N THR A 525 -49.77 -20.13 73.23
CA THR A 525 -49.76 -19.05 74.22
C THR A 525 -49.68 -17.68 73.57
N ASP A 526 -50.19 -16.64 74.25
CA ASP A 526 -50.32 -15.28 73.71
C ASP A 526 -48.98 -14.64 73.26
N ALA A 527 -47.85 -15.15 73.77
CA ALA A 527 -46.51 -14.78 73.31
C ALA A 527 -46.18 -15.31 71.89
N TRP A 528 -46.81 -16.40 71.44
CA TRP A 528 -46.64 -16.99 70.11
C TRP A 528 -47.53 -16.31 69.06
N ARG A 529 -48.77 -15.93 69.43
CA ARG A 529 -49.67 -15.15 68.55
C ARG A 529 -49.12 -13.76 68.20
N SER A 530 -48.35 -13.14 69.10
CA SER A 530 -47.66 -11.86 68.85
C SER A 530 -46.44 -11.97 67.91
N ARG A 531 -45.87 -13.17 67.70
CA ARG A 531 -44.78 -13.40 66.74
C ARG A 531 -45.27 -13.64 65.31
N GLN A 532 -46.50 -14.12 65.11
CA GLN A 532 -47.07 -14.33 63.77
C GLN A 532 -47.67 -13.06 63.13
N LEU A 533 -48.03 -12.04 63.94
CA LEU A 533 -48.64 -10.79 63.45
C LEU A 533 -47.62 -9.71 63.03
N ASN A 534 -46.34 -9.83 63.39
CA ASN A 534 -45.26 -8.91 62.99
C ASN A 534 -44.49 -9.37 61.72
N VAL A 535 -45.08 -10.26 60.92
CA VAL A 535 -44.48 -10.77 59.67
C VAL A 535 -44.96 -9.99 58.43
N LYS A 536 -45.80 -8.95 58.60
CA LYS A 536 -46.34 -8.14 57.49
C LYS A 536 -46.03 -6.63 57.51
N GLU A 537 -45.28 -6.11 58.47
CA GLU A 537 -44.93 -4.66 58.51
C GLU A 537 -43.45 -4.33 58.73
N PHE A 538 -42.56 -5.32 58.67
CA PHE A 538 -41.12 -5.09 58.54
C PHE A 538 -40.56 -6.07 57.52
N GLU A 539 -40.31 -5.61 56.29
CA GLU A 539 -39.38 -6.30 55.39
C GLU A 539 -37.97 -6.16 55.97
N LEU A 540 -37.67 -6.94 57.02
CA LEU A 540 -36.30 -7.15 57.47
C LEU A 540 -35.58 -7.81 56.29
N GLN A 541 -34.83 -6.98 55.55
CA GLN A 541 -34.07 -7.40 54.38
C GLN A 541 -33.23 -8.61 54.77
N ARG A 542 -33.54 -9.75 54.15
CA ARG A 542 -32.90 -11.02 54.49
C ARG A 542 -31.38 -10.88 54.27
N PRO A 543 -30.54 -11.19 55.27
CA PRO A 543 -29.10 -11.13 55.09
C PRO A 543 -28.66 -12.16 54.05
N LEU A 544 -27.75 -11.77 53.14
CA LEU A 544 -27.25 -12.62 52.05
C LEU A 544 -26.49 -13.86 52.57
N TYR A 545 -26.12 -13.90 53.85
CA TYR A 545 -25.49 -15.05 54.51
C TYR A 545 -25.80 -15.03 56.02
N SER A 546 -25.74 -16.21 56.66
CA SER A 546 -25.95 -16.33 58.11
C SER A 546 -24.67 -16.04 58.90
N ILE A 547 -24.74 -15.13 59.88
CA ILE A 547 -23.63 -14.80 60.79
C ILE A 547 -23.97 -15.37 62.18
N ASN A 548 -23.10 -16.23 62.72
CA ASN A 548 -23.27 -16.86 64.03
C ASN A 548 -22.30 -16.24 65.05
N THR A 549 -22.60 -15.03 65.53
CA THR A 549 -21.77 -14.30 66.51
C THR A 549 -22.63 -13.76 67.67
N TYR A 550 -22.02 -13.51 68.83
CA TYR A 550 -22.73 -13.14 70.07
C TYR A 550 -22.54 -11.68 70.50
N THR A 551 -21.66 -10.90 69.83
CA THR A 551 -21.35 -9.50 70.19
C THR A 551 -21.26 -8.60 68.95
N ASP A 552 -21.72 -7.36 69.07
CA ASP A 552 -21.80 -6.38 67.97
C ASP A 552 -20.42 -6.04 67.39
N THR A 553 -19.39 -6.00 68.25
CA THR A 553 -18.00 -5.76 67.82
C THR A 553 -17.49 -6.85 66.88
N GLN A 554 -17.95 -8.10 67.05
CA GLN A 554 -17.58 -9.22 66.17
C GLN A 554 -18.26 -9.09 64.79
N ILE A 555 -19.48 -8.55 64.73
CA ILE A 555 -20.24 -8.37 63.49
C ILE A 555 -19.57 -7.32 62.58
N VAL A 556 -19.22 -6.16 63.13
CA VAL A 556 -18.61 -5.05 62.36
C VAL A 556 -17.18 -5.40 61.90
N SER A 557 -16.50 -6.29 62.62
CA SER A 557 -15.14 -6.72 62.26
C SER A 557 -15.08 -7.56 60.97
N ASP A 558 -16.19 -8.18 60.53
CA ASP A 558 -16.22 -8.97 59.30
C ASP A 558 -16.28 -8.06 58.06
N PRO A 559 -15.27 -8.07 57.17
CA PRO A 559 -15.24 -7.23 55.98
C PRO A 559 -16.40 -7.50 55.02
N ARG A 560 -16.99 -8.71 55.05
CA ARG A 560 -18.15 -9.04 54.22
C ARG A 560 -19.37 -8.22 54.60
N VAL A 561 -19.54 -7.88 55.88
CA VAL A 561 -20.69 -7.10 56.38
C VAL A 561 -20.61 -5.66 55.88
N ARG A 562 -19.42 -5.07 55.89
CA ARG A 562 -19.19 -3.71 55.36
C ARG A 562 -19.41 -3.64 53.85
N LEU A 563 -18.95 -4.65 53.10
CA LEU A 563 -19.19 -4.70 51.66
C LEU A 563 -20.65 -4.98 51.32
N GLU A 564 -21.32 -5.83 52.07
CA GLU A 564 -22.75 -6.10 51.88
C GLU A 564 -23.58 -4.85 52.09
N GLN A 565 -23.28 -4.09 53.16
CA GLN A 565 -23.90 -2.80 53.42
C GLN A 565 -23.62 -1.79 52.29
N ALA A 566 -22.38 -1.69 51.81
CA ALA A 566 -22.05 -0.82 50.67
C ALA A 566 -22.79 -1.22 49.38
N PHE A 567 -22.96 -2.53 49.11
CA PHE A 567 -23.76 -3.00 47.97
C PHE A 567 -25.25 -2.72 48.14
N ARG A 568 -25.77 -2.67 49.37
CA ARG A 568 -27.16 -2.26 49.64
C ARG A 568 -27.35 -0.75 49.45
N GLU A 569 -26.44 0.07 49.97
CA GLU A 569 -26.44 1.53 49.79
C GLU A 569 -26.36 1.91 48.31
N ALA A 570 -25.60 1.15 47.52
CA ALA A 570 -25.51 1.32 46.07
C ALA A 570 -26.66 0.66 45.27
N GLY A 571 -27.59 -0.05 45.91
CA GLY A 571 -28.69 -0.77 45.25
C GLY A 571 -28.28 -2.01 44.44
N LEU A 572 -27.01 -2.45 44.51
CA LEU A 572 -26.41 -3.51 43.69
C LEU A 572 -26.39 -4.90 44.34
N HIS A 573 -27.00 -5.06 45.51
CA HIS A 573 -27.03 -6.29 46.31
C HIS A 573 -27.52 -7.58 45.59
N HIS A 574 -28.33 -7.47 44.53
CA HIS A 574 -28.77 -8.63 43.71
C HIS A 574 -27.95 -8.85 42.41
N SER A 575 -26.95 -8.00 42.13
CA SER A 575 -26.12 -8.09 40.92
C SER A 575 -25.18 -9.30 40.94
N GLN A 576 -24.96 -9.92 39.77
CA GLN A 576 -23.95 -10.98 39.61
C GLN A 576 -22.54 -10.55 40.05
N TYR A 577 -22.25 -9.24 39.98
CA TYR A 577 -21.00 -8.67 40.47
C TYR A 577 -20.86 -8.79 41.99
N ALA A 578 -21.90 -8.40 42.74
CA ALA A 578 -21.95 -8.56 44.19
C ALA A 578 -21.86 -10.04 44.59
N LYS A 579 -22.46 -10.94 43.79
CA LYS A 579 -22.35 -12.40 44.01
C LYS A 579 -20.91 -12.91 43.92
N LYS A 580 -20.17 -12.47 42.90
CA LYS A 580 -18.76 -12.84 42.73
C LYS A 580 -17.88 -12.25 43.83
N VAL A 581 -18.03 -10.96 44.13
CA VAL A 581 -17.17 -10.27 45.11
C VAL A 581 -17.36 -10.84 46.53
N LEU A 582 -18.60 -11.04 46.98
CA LEU A 582 -18.88 -11.58 48.32
C LEU A 582 -18.47 -13.06 48.47
N SER A 583 -18.36 -13.81 47.37
CA SER A 583 -17.88 -15.21 47.39
C SER A 583 -16.36 -15.33 47.57
N VAL A 584 -15.59 -14.31 47.17
CA VAL A 584 -14.11 -14.32 47.22
C VAL A 584 -13.59 -13.89 48.58
N ILE A 585 -14.32 -13.00 49.27
CA ILE A 585 -13.88 -12.41 50.54
C ILE A 585 -14.15 -13.39 51.69
N LYS A 586 -13.11 -13.64 52.51
CA LYS A 586 -13.18 -14.51 53.69
C LYS A 586 -13.25 -13.67 54.97
N PRO A 587 -13.89 -14.17 56.04
CA PRO A 587 -13.86 -13.51 57.35
C PRO A 587 -12.44 -13.46 57.91
N THR A 588 -12.17 -12.47 58.77
CA THR A 588 -10.87 -12.26 59.44
C THR A 588 -10.44 -13.45 60.30
N LYS A 589 -11.39 -14.22 60.81
CA LYS A 589 -11.15 -15.52 61.47
C LYS A 589 -11.95 -16.61 60.76
N PRO A 590 -11.32 -17.75 60.37
CA PRO A 590 -12.05 -18.84 59.73
C PRO A 590 -13.04 -19.47 60.73
N PRO A 591 -14.33 -19.61 60.37
CA PRO A 591 -15.32 -20.24 61.24
C PRO A 591 -15.05 -21.74 61.41
N ARG A 592 -15.56 -22.32 62.52
CA ARG A 592 -15.53 -23.77 62.73
C ARG A 592 -16.37 -24.48 61.66
N ARG A 593 -16.12 -25.77 61.43
CA ARG A 593 -16.73 -26.54 60.31
C ARG A 593 -18.25 -26.56 60.33
N ASP A 594 -18.86 -26.53 61.52
CA ASP A 594 -20.29 -26.49 61.82
C ASP A 594 -20.92 -25.10 61.69
N THR A 595 -20.11 -24.04 61.64
CA THR A 595 -20.55 -22.63 61.64
C THR A 595 -20.17 -21.89 60.35
N LYS A 596 -19.92 -22.64 59.27
CA LYS A 596 -19.60 -22.08 57.95
C LYS A 596 -20.80 -21.31 57.39
N SER A 597 -20.67 -19.99 57.33
CA SER A 597 -21.60 -19.11 56.62
C SER A 597 -21.44 -19.33 55.10
N ILE A 598 -22.46 -19.87 54.44
CA ILE A 598 -22.54 -19.95 52.97
C ILE A 598 -23.45 -18.81 52.50
N VAL A 599 -23.03 -18.08 51.47
CA VAL A 599 -23.83 -17.00 50.88
C VAL A 599 -25.03 -17.60 50.15
N LYS A 600 -26.24 -17.25 50.61
CA LYS A 600 -27.53 -17.65 50.06
C LYS A 600 -28.08 -16.47 49.27
N PHE A 601 -28.15 -16.61 47.95
CA PHE A 601 -28.72 -15.62 47.05
C PHE A 601 -30.13 -15.97 46.62
#